data_AF-A0A0B1TXU2-F1
#
_entry.id   AF-A0A0B1TXU2-F1
#
_cell.length_a   1.000
_cell.length_b   1.000
_cell.length_c   1.000
_cell.angle_alpha   90.00
_cell.angle_beta   90.00
_cell.angle_gamma   90.00
#
_symmetry.space_group_name_H-M   'P 1'
#
loop_
_entity.id
_entity.type
_entity.pdbx_description
1 polymer ?
#
loop_
_entity_poly.entity_id
_entity_poly.type
_entity_poly.pdbx_seq_one_letter_code
_entity_poly.pdbx_strand_id
1 'polypeptide(L)' 'MDIAAAHQVRVVVDPKGTDYSRYRGAPVITPNRSELAAAAGVELVDESSYKAAARIILTTCMQTQCWSPAVKKA' A
#
# COMPACT_ATOMS: atom_id res chain seq x y z
N MET A 1 10.83 2.44 5.71
CA MET A 1 10.58 3.32 4.55
C MET A 1 11.49 4.55 4.58
N ASP A 2 11.76 5.12 5.75
CA ASP A 2 12.49 6.37 5.94
C ASP A 2 13.89 6.42 5.29
N ILE A 3 14.69 5.36 5.40
CA ILE A 3 16.02 5.30 4.75
C ILE A 3 15.88 5.40 3.23
N ALA A 4 14.98 4.61 2.64
CA ALA A 4 14.75 4.65 1.19
C ALA A 4 14.23 6.03 0.75
N ALA A 5 13.33 6.65 1.53
CA ALA A 5 12.83 7.99 1.27
C ALA A 5 13.94 9.06 1.34
N ALA A 6 14.84 8.99 2.34
CA ALA A 6 15.98 9.90 2.49
C ALA A 6 16.95 9.83 1.30
N HIS A 7 17.02 8.67 0.63
CA HIS A 7 17.85 8.45 -0.56
C HIS A 7 17.07 8.55 -1.88
N GLN A 8 15.79 8.97 -1.84
CA GLN A 8 14.92 9.06 -3.03
C GLN A 8 14.76 7.74 -3.81
N VAL A 9 14.90 6.60 -3.11
CA VAL A 9 14.73 5.27 -3.66
C VAL A 9 13.27 4.85 -3.52
N ARG A 10 12.63 4.47 -4.63
CA ARG A 10 11.28 3.91 -4.58
C ARG A 10 11.29 2.48 -4.05
N VAL A 11 10.29 2.13 -3.24
CA VAL A 11 10.16 0.81 -2.63
C VAL A 11 8.89 0.13 -3.15
N VAL A 12 9.01 -1.12 -3.57
CA VAL A 12 7.85 -1.98 -3.84
C VAL A 12 7.86 -3.08 -2.79
N VAL A 13 6.71 -3.34 -2.19
CA VAL A 13 6.57 -4.32 -1.10
C VAL A 13 5.68 -5.47 -1.54
N ASP A 14 6.20 -6.69 -1.43
CA ASP A 14 5.39 -7.91 -1.39
C ASP A 14 5.06 -8.23 0.07
N PRO A 15 3.81 -8.02 0.53
CA PRO A 15 3.48 -8.11 1.94
C PRO A 15 3.30 -9.56 2.39
N LYS A 16 3.47 -9.81 3.69
CA LYS A 16 3.18 -11.11 4.30
C LYS A 16 2.31 -10.97 5.54
N GLY A 17 1.36 -11.90 5.67
CA GLY A 17 0.42 -11.93 6.78
C GLY A 17 -0.85 -11.11 6.49
N THR A 18 -1.51 -10.64 7.53
CA THR A 18 -2.77 -9.88 7.44
C THR A 18 -2.62 -8.44 7.94
N ASP A 19 -1.57 -8.16 8.72
CA ASP A 19 -1.27 -6.82 9.22
C ASP A 19 -0.17 -6.15 8.40
N TYR A 20 -0.56 -5.15 7.61
CA TYR A 20 0.33 -4.41 6.74
C TYR A 20 0.80 -3.07 7.33
N SER A 21 0.51 -2.80 8.61
CA SER A 21 0.94 -1.58 9.31
C SER A 21 2.47 -1.38 9.26
N ARG A 22 3.23 -2.48 9.26
CA ARG A 22 4.70 -2.49 9.13
C ARG A 22 5.22 -1.91 7.81
N TYR A 23 4.38 -1.87 6.78
CA TYR A 23 4.73 -1.36 5.45
C TYR A 23 4.26 0.08 5.23
N ARG A 24 3.88 0.77 6.31
CA ARG A 24 3.41 2.15 6.26
C ARG A 24 4.40 3.06 5.53
N GLY A 25 3.91 3.81 4.54
CA GLY A 25 4.73 4.67 3.68
C GLY A 25 5.30 3.99 2.43
N ALA A 26 5.02 2.71 2.19
CA ALA A 26 5.31 2.08 0.89
C ALA A 26 4.51 2.77 -0.23
N PRO A 27 5.14 3.16 -1.35
CA PRO A 27 4.41 3.74 -2.48
C PRO A 27 3.64 2.69 -3.29
N VAL A 28 4.07 1.42 -3.26
CA VAL A 28 3.40 0.30 -3.92
C VAL A 28 3.46 -0.93 -3.02
N ILE A 29 2.33 -1.62 -2.91
CA ILE A 29 2.19 -2.90 -2.22
C ILE A 29 1.51 -3.90 -3.15
N THR A 30 2.00 -5.14 -3.20
CA THR A 30 1.58 -6.16 -4.18
C THR A 30 1.08 -7.43 -3.50
N PRO A 31 -0.02 -7.40 -2.72
CA PRO A 31 -0.58 -8.63 -2.17
C PRO A 31 -1.10 -9.52 -3.29
N ASN A 32 -0.97 -10.83 -3.13
CA ASN A 32 -1.74 -11.75 -3.97
C ASN A 32 -3.24 -11.74 -3.57
N ARG A 33 -4.08 -12.48 -4.31
CA ARG A 33 -5.54 -12.54 -4.05
C ARG A 33 -5.87 -12.99 -2.62
N SER A 34 -5.24 -14.04 -2.14
CA SER A 34 -5.52 -14.61 -0.80
C SER A 34 -5.08 -13.66 0.31
N GLU A 35 -3.94 -13.01 0.12
CA GLU A 35 -3.40 -11.99 1.03
C GLU A 35 -4.29 -10.74 1.08
N LEU A 36 -4.75 -10.26 -0.07
CA LEU A 36 -5.70 -9.14 -0.17
C LEU A 36 -7.01 -9.43 0.57
N ALA A 37 -7.59 -10.62 0.36
CA ALA A 37 -8.82 -11.04 1.04
C ALA A 37 -8.62 -11.13 2.56
N ALA A 38 -7.53 -11.78 2.99
CA ALA A 38 -7.25 -11.99 4.42
C ALA A 38 -6.94 -10.69 5.16
N ALA A 39 -6.18 -9.77 4.55
CA ALA A 39 -5.84 -8.48 5.16
C ALA A 39 -7.03 -7.51 5.18
N ALA A 40 -7.88 -7.52 4.15
CA ALA A 40 -9.08 -6.68 4.10
C ALA A 40 -10.26 -7.25 4.89
N GLY A 41 -10.26 -8.54 5.22
CA GLY A 41 -11.35 -9.21 5.92
C GLY A 41 -12.62 -9.33 5.07
N VAL A 42 -12.49 -9.44 3.74
CA VAL A 42 -13.60 -9.50 2.79
C VAL A 42 -13.42 -10.62 1.78
N GLU A 43 -14.53 -11.15 1.28
CA GLU A 43 -14.53 -12.10 0.17
C GLU A 43 -14.37 -11.38 -1.18
N LEU A 44 -13.54 -11.94 -2.07
CA LEU A 44 -13.23 -11.37 -3.38
C LEU A 44 -13.98 -12.12 -4.49
N VAL A 45 -15.14 -11.60 -4.87
CA VAL A 45 -16.09 -12.21 -5.80
C VAL A 45 -16.12 -11.53 -7.17
N ASP A 46 -15.92 -10.21 -7.21
CA ASP A 46 -15.96 -9.39 -8.43
C ASP A 46 -15.01 -8.19 -8.34
N GLU A 47 -14.86 -7.43 -9.43
CA GLU A 47 -14.00 -6.25 -9.48
C GLU A 47 -14.32 -5.20 -8.40
N SER A 48 -15.58 -5.09 -7.99
CA SER A 48 -16.00 -4.15 -6.95
C SER A 48 -15.45 -4.55 -5.58
N SER A 49 -15.48 -5.85 -5.26
CA SER A 49 -14.91 -6.41 -4.04
C SER A 49 -13.38 -6.24 -3.99
N TYR A 50 -12.68 -6.40 -5.13
CA TYR A 50 -11.24 -6.12 -5.21
C TYR A 50 -10.91 -4.65 -4.93
N LYS A 51 -11.67 -3.71 -5.52
CA LYS A 51 -11.47 -2.28 -5.29
C LYS A 51 -11.74 -1.90 -3.83
N ALA A 52 -12.79 -2.45 -3.23
CA ALA A 52 -13.12 -2.22 -1.83
C ALA A 52 -12.00 -2.75 -0.90
N ALA A 53 -11.56 -3.99 -1.10
CA ALA A 53 -10.45 -4.58 -0.36
C ALA A 53 -9.16 -3.77 -0.48
N ALA A 54 -8.82 -3.34 -1.71
CA ALA A 54 -7.65 -2.50 -1.95
C ALA A 54 -7.75 -1.16 -1.19
N ARG A 55 -8.93 -0.51 -1.17
CA ARG A 55 -9.11 0.73 -0.40
C ARG A 55 -8.90 0.52 1.10
N ILE A 56 -9.43 -0.55 1.69
CA ILE A 56 -9.24 -0.88 3.12
C ILE A 56 -7.74 -0.95 3.45
N ILE A 57 -6.99 -1.68 2.62
CA ILE A 57 -5.55 -1.84 2.81
C ILE A 57 -4.81 -0.53 2.61
N LEU A 58 -5.12 0.23 1.55
CA LEU A 58 -4.47 1.52 1.30
C LEU A 58 -4.73 2.52 2.43
N THR A 59 -5.93 2.55 3.02
CA THR A 59 -6.22 3.42 4.18
C THR A 59 -5.41 3.02 5.41
N THR A 60 -5.15 1.72 5.60
CA THR A 60 -4.37 1.22 6.75
C THR A 60 -2.86 1.44 6.55
N CYS A 61 -2.37 1.31 5.31
CA CYS A 61 -0.95 1.39 4.96
C CYS A 61 -0.47 2.79 4.57
N MET A 62 -1.32 3.62 3.98
CA MET A 62 -0.91 4.93 3.44
C MET A 62 -1.27 6.04 4.42
N GLN A 63 -0.26 6.81 4.86
CA GLN A 63 -0.50 8.13 5.40
C GLN A 63 -0.76 9.11 4.25
N THR A 64 -1.58 10.13 4.53
CA THR A 64 -2.07 11.21 3.67
C THR A 64 -1.00 12.16 3.13
N GLN A 65 0.21 11.69 2.83
CA GLN A 65 1.07 12.36 1.87
C GLN A 65 0.93 11.65 0.54
N CYS A 66 -0.21 11.94 -0.10
CA CYS A 66 -0.28 11.91 -1.55
C CYS A 66 1.00 12.58 -2.08
N TRP A 67 1.78 11.82 -2.81
CA TRP A 67 2.90 12.32 -3.59
C TRP A 67 2.44 13.57 -4.36
N SER A 68 2.96 14.74 -3.97
CA SER A 68 2.97 15.91 -4.84
C SER A 68 4.23 15.83 -5.69
N PRO A 69 4.15 16.01 -7.02
CA PRO A 69 5.32 16.17 -7.88
C PRO A 69 5.94 17.55 -7.65
N ALA A 70 6.38 17.85 -6.43
CA ALA A 70 7.17 19.03 -6.15
C ALA A 70 8.64 18.66 -6.35
N VAL A 71 9.04 18.49 -7.61
CA VAL A 71 10.41 18.84 -8.01
C VAL A 71 10.54 20.32 -7.67
N LYS A 72 11.25 20.62 -6.58
CA LYS A 72 11.71 21.99 -6.31
C LYS A 72 12.63 22.37 -7.47
N LYS A 73 12.14 23.20 -8.40
CA LYS A 73 13.02 23.97 -9.28
C LYS A 73 13.73 25.00 -8.39
N ALA A 74 14.99 24.71 -8.08
CA ALA A 74 16.01 25.75 -7.96
C ALA A 74 16.49 26.09 -9.38
#